data_AF-A0A3S0WRA9-F1
#
_entry.id   AF-A0A3S0WRA9-F1
#
_cell.length_a   1.000
_cell.length_b   1.000
_cell.length_c   1.000
_cell.angle_alpha   90.00
_cell.angle_beta   90.00
_cell.angle_gamma   90.00
#
_symmetry.space_group_name_H-M   'P 1'
#
loop_
_entity.id
_entity.type
_entity.pdbx_description
1 polymer ?
#
loop_
_entity_poly.entity_id
_entity_poly.type
_entity_poly.pdbx_seq_one_letter_code
_entity_poly.pdbx_strand_id
1 'polypeptide(L)' 'MARLITFTFFSLFFLNAHAEDISPAQIDAQQDDQALCVQQRVTQCTAKCERAGDEDCLQLCKENAIHECRQAGE' A
#
# COMPACT_ATOMS: atom_id res chain seq x y z
N MET A 1 -25.55 -26.40 -23.08
CA MET A 1 -24.74 -25.21 -22.71
C MET A 1 -25.31 -24.46 -21.51
N ALA A 2 -26.60 -24.10 -21.48
CA ALA A 2 -27.22 -23.41 -20.34
C ALA A 2 -27.03 -24.11 -18.98
N ARG A 3 -27.11 -25.45 -18.92
CA ARG A 3 -26.91 -26.24 -17.70
C ARG A 3 -25.50 -26.16 -17.11
N LEU A 4 -24.48 -26.01 -17.95
CA LEU A 4 -23.08 -25.85 -17.51
C LEU A 4 -22.86 -24.46 -16.91
N ILE A 5 -23.46 -23.43 -17.51
CA ILE A 5 -23.40 -22.04 -17.03
C ILE A 5 -24.07 -21.90 -15.66
N THR A 6 -25.21 -22.57 -15.44
CA THR A 6 -25.90 -22.57 -14.14
C THR A 6 -25.03 -23.20 -13.03
N PHE A 7 -24.27 -24.24 -13.37
CA PHE A 7 -23.38 -24.91 -12.41
C PHE A 7 -22.21 -24.01 -11.99
N THR A 8 -21.56 -23.33 -12.95
CA THR A 8 -20.47 -22.40 -12.66
C THR A 8 -20.92 -21.22 -11.80
N PHE A 9 -22.14 -20.70 -12.03
CA PHE A 9 -22.68 -19.58 -11.25
C PHE A 9 -22.96 -19.98 -9.80
N PHE A 10 -23.37 -21.23 -9.54
CA PHE A 10 -23.65 -21.74 -8.20
C PHE A 10 -22.37 -21.92 -7.36
N SER A 11 -21.24 -22.27 -7.99
CA SER A 11 -19.96 -22.46 -7.28
C SER A 11 -19.34 -21.17 -6.72
N LEU A 12 -19.64 -20.00 -7.31
CA LEU A 12 -19.07 -18.72 -6.86
C LEU A 12 -19.66 -18.23 -5.53
N PHE A 13 -20.86 -18.70 -5.15
CA PHE A 13 -21.51 -18.33 -3.88
C PHE A 13 -20.92 -19.03 -2.65
N PHE A 14 -20.09 -20.07 -2.82
CA PHE A 14 -19.48 -20.80 -1.70
C PHE A 14 -18.06 -20.34 -1.36
N LEU A 15 -17.54 -19.34 -2.06
CA LEU A 15 -16.28 -18.67 -1.71
C LEU A 15 -16.55 -17.74 -0.53
N ASN A 16 -16.62 -18.31 0.68
CA ASN A 16 -16.55 -17.53 1.90
C ASN A 16 -15.15 -16.91 1.98
N ALA A 17 -15.03 -15.65 1.56
CA ALA A 17 -13.87 -14.84 1.89
C ALA A 17 -13.91 -14.60 3.41
N HIS A 18 -13.14 -15.38 4.16
CA HIS A 18 -12.92 -15.09 5.57
C HIS A 18 -12.02 -13.86 5.65
N ALA A 19 -12.57 -12.72 6.04
CA ALA A 19 -11.78 -11.62 6.54
C ALA A 19 -11.21 -12.06 7.89
N GLU A 20 -9.92 -12.37 7.93
CA GLU A 20 -9.23 -12.65 9.19
C GLU A 20 -9.07 -11.33 9.95
N ASP A 21 -9.52 -11.32 11.21
CA ASP A 21 -9.33 -10.15 12.07
C ASP A 21 -7.82 -9.94 12.29
N ILE A 22 -7.36 -8.74 11.93
CA ILE A 22 -5.94 -8.38 12.07
C ILE A 22 -5.60 -8.24 13.56
N SER A 23 -4.52 -8.88 13.99
CA SER A 23 -4.02 -8.76 15.37
C SER A 23 -3.35 -7.40 15.62
N PRO A 24 -3.32 -6.88 16.85
CA PRO A 24 -2.60 -5.64 17.17
C PRO A 24 -1.13 -5.65 16.73
N ALA A 25 -0.44 -6.80 16.88
CA ALA A 25 0.95 -6.94 16.44
C ALA A 25 1.11 -6.77 14.92
N GLN A 26 0.11 -7.18 14.12
CA GLN A 26 0.11 -6.96 12.67
C GLN A 26 -0.21 -5.50 12.31
N ILE A 27 -1.03 -4.80 13.10
CA ILE A 27 -1.27 -3.35 12.95
C ILE A 27 0.02 -2.59 13.22
N ASP A 28 0.73 -2.92 14.31
CA ASP A 28 1.97 -2.27 14.69
C ASP A 28 3.06 -2.53 13.64
N ALA A 29 3.20 -3.77 13.17
CA ALA A 29 4.14 -4.10 12.10
C ALA A 29 3.84 -3.32 10.81
N GLN A 30 2.56 -3.17 10.45
CA GLN A 30 2.17 -2.35 9.29
C GLN A 30 2.53 -0.87 9.49
N GLN A 31 2.36 -0.31 10.68
CA GLN A 31 2.80 1.07 10.94
C GLN A 31 4.32 1.23 10.83
N ASP A 32 5.09 0.24 11.27
CA ASP A 32 6.54 0.23 11.15
C ASP A 32 6.99 0.11 9.68
N ASP A 33 6.34 -0.75 8.90
CA ASP A 33 6.58 -0.92 7.47
C ASP A 33 6.27 0.38 6.70
N GLN A 34 5.14 1.03 7.01
CA GLN A 34 4.80 2.35 6.48
C GLN A 34 5.88 3.40 6.81
N ALA A 35 6.30 3.47 8.06
CA ALA A 35 7.28 4.45 8.52
C ALA A 35 8.63 4.23 7.81
N LEU A 36 9.05 2.97 7.66
CA LEU A 36 10.26 2.60 6.95
C LEU A 36 10.16 2.95 5.46
N CYS A 37 9.02 2.66 4.81
CA CYS A 37 8.79 3.01 3.42
C CYS A 37 8.89 4.54 3.21
N VAL A 38 8.21 5.32 4.05
CA VAL A 38 8.24 6.80 3.97
C VAL A 38 9.67 7.30 4.15
N GLN A 39 10.40 6.79 5.13
CA GLN A 39 11.79 7.18 5.37
C GLN A 39 12.67 6.90 4.13
N GLN A 40 12.60 5.69 3.57
CA GLN A 40 13.39 5.32 2.40
C GLN A 40 13.05 6.17 1.18
N ARG A 41 11.77 6.41 0.91
CA ARG A 41 11.31 7.22 -0.22
C ARG A 41 11.73 8.68 -0.09
N VAL A 42 11.57 9.26 1.10
CA VAL A 42 12.02 10.62 1.38
C VAL A 42 13.54 10.73 1.17
N THR A 43 14.35 9.86 1.77
CA THR A 43 15.82 9.90 1.60
C THR A 43 16.26 9.82 0.14
N GLN A 44 15.64 8.94 -0.65
CA GLN A 44 15.96 8.83 -2.09
C GLN A 44 15.55 10.08 -2.87
N CYS A 45 14.43 10.69 -2.49
CA CYS A 45 13.87 11.86 -3.15
C CYS A 45 14.67 13.13 -2.79
N THR A 46 14.97 13.36 -1.51
CA THR A 46 15.76 14.52 -1.07
C THR A 46 17.17 14.53 -1.63
N ALA A 47 17.81 13.37 -1.77
CA ALA A 47 19.11 13.25 -2.44
C ALA A 47 19.09 13.69 -3.92
N LYS A 48 17.91 13.68 -4.58
CA LYS A 48 17.72 14.23 -5.93
C LYS A 48 17.44 15.73 -5.87
N CYS A 49 16.65 16.19 -4.89
CA CYS A 49 16.37 17.62 -4.68
C CYS A 49 17.63 18.42 -4.39
N GLU A 50 18.52 17.93 -3.52
CA GLU A 50 19.79 18.58 -3.17
C GLU A 50 20.70 18.77 -4.40
N ARG A 51 20.65 17.82 -5.35
CA ARG A 51 21.39 17.95 -6.62
C ARG A 51 20.75 18.94 -7.58
N ALA A 52 19.44 19.16 -7.47
CA ALA A 52 18.67 20.07 -8.32
C ALA A 52 18.60 21.50 -7.78
N GLY A 53 18.88 21.71 -6.49
CA GLY A 53 18.78 23.04 -5.85
C GLY A 53 17.36 23.54 -5.65
N ASP A 54 16.39 22.63 -5.55
CA ASP A 54 14.96 22.94 -5.41
C ASP A 54 14.51 22.76 -3.96
N GLU A 55 14.10 23.87 -3.31
CA GLU A 55 13.64 23.88 -1.91
C GLU A 55 12.22 23.31 -1.74
N ASP A 56 11.35 23.49 -2.74
CA ASP A 56 9.96 22.98 -2.70
C ASP A 56 9.91 21.46 -2.89
N CYS A 57 10.94 20.92 -3.55
CA CYS A 57 11.11 19.50 -3.78
C CYS A 57 11.14 18.69 -2.47
N LEU A 58 11.70 19.21 -1.37
CA LEU A 58 11.75 18.49 -0.09
C LEU A 58 10.35 18.26 0.50
N GLN A 59 9.46 19.26 0.43
CA GLN A 59 8.11 19.14 0.95
C GLN A 59 7.26 18.20 0.08
N LEU A 60 7.37 18.33 -1.25
CA LEU A 60 6.76 17.42 -2.20
C LEU A 60 7.20 15.97 -2.01
N CYS A 61 8.49 15.73 -1.73
CA CYS A 61 9.00 14.38 -1.43
C CYS A 61 8.28 13.74 -0.24
N LYS A 62 8.05 14.52 0.82
CA LYS A 62 7.40 14.02 2.03
C LYS A 62 5.92 13.71 1.80
N GLU A 63 5.20 14.64 1.17
CA GLU A 63 3.78 14.48 0.88
C GLU A 63 3.55 13.28 -0.06
N ASN A 64 4.34 13.16 -1.14
CA ASN A 64 4.23 12.06 -2.08
C ASN A 64 4.61 10.71 -1.45
N ALA A 65 5.69 10.65 -0.66
CA ALA A 65 6.10 9.41 0.00
C ALA A 65 5.02 8.85 0.92
N ILE A 66 4.33 9.71 1.69
CA ILE A 66 3.22 9.30 2.56
C ILE A 66 2.08 8.71 1.73
N HIS A 67 1.72 9.36 0.63
CA HIS A 67 0.66 8.88 -0.25
C HIS A 67 1.02 7.56 -0.96
N GLU A 68 2.23 7.44 -1.48
CA GLU A 68 2.71 6.25 -2.19
C GLU A 68 2.77 5.02 -1.28
N CYS A 69 3.38 5.15 -0.09
CA CYS A 69 3.51 4.03 0.85
C CYS A 69 2.13 3.55 1.33
N ARG A 70 1.25 4.50 1.69
CA ARG A 70 -0.13 4.18 2.06
C ARG A 70 -0.92 3.50 0.94
N GLN A 71 -0.73 3.92 -0.31
CA GLN A 71 -1.40 3.32 -1.46
C GLN A 71 -0.86 1.93 -1.79
N ALA A 72 0.43 1.68 -1.53
CA ALA A 72 1.06 0.38 -1.67
C ALA A 72 0.62 -0.61 -0.58
N GLY A 73 0.01 -0.12 0.50
CA GLY A 73 -0.42 -0.95 1.63
C GLY A 73 0.67 -1.16 2.68
N GLU A 74 1.79 -0.44 2.55
CA GLU A 74 2.83 -0.33 3.57
C GLU A 74 2.32 0.54 4.73
#